data_AF-A0A661UB96-F1
#
_entry.id   AF-A0A661UB96-F1
#
_cell.length_a   1.000
_cell.length_b   1.000
_cell.length_c   1.000
_cell.angle_alpha   90.00
_cell.angle_beta   90.00
_cell.angle_gamma   90.00
#
_symmetry.space_group_name_H-M   'P 1'
#
loop_
_entity.id
_entity.type
_entity.pdbx_description
1 polymer ?
#
loop_
_entity_poly.entity_id
_entity_poly.type
_entity_poly.pdbx_seq_one_letter_code
_entity_poly.pdbx_strand_id
1 'polypeptide(L)'
;MFFRLNCRITDCSEMVSGKPHREVIRADGSSFFLDPAFLFALENINRENLLDRLCERFSASKDEAEVVISTIVKTRLVLAAEKEKMSVPRNDVSLKRPSVGILTERMKLGYGVDLVVHQTASGLSRRGYDVTVFTGSVDPIYESAGYEIVRLAEGERLSDVFSQEFFEHAVASLKRRRIDVWILESLPFYYWRDSLAGPVIFVEHGTPFPELFPKEMSLSVRLARLTKRERVFKAMRSYDRVVAISRFVASQLPPEAASMTRIIHNGCDHYPLIARAEIGAFREEIGVRDREFLMAYVGRIDLDGQRQPYKSVDRLIEGWRRVRVEMPQVRLMLAGRADTTTERQLMDMGVIPMLNIPEEKVALVLAAADLFVSMSLWEGFDLPLFEAQFQGTPCVVMRRGAHEELLAGTGAGVLAEDEAEFEGAIRRLARHRDLVSQMSERAKASSRRFRWETSVEQMRSLVEEVSAAFDAAGQQPASGRPGRVRFGLAVAKEVLAHEGPVAFTKLAFDKLKRLRARRR
;
A
#
# COMPACT_ATOMS: atom_id res chain seq x y z
N MET A 1 -25.73 -38.67 32.69
CA MET A 1 -24.45 -38.71 33.42
C MET A 1 -23.61 -37.52 32.94
N PHE A 2 -23.88 -36.34 33.50
CA PHE A 2 -23.11 -35.12 33.23
C PHE A 2 -21.86 -35.15 34.11
N PHE A 3 -20.66 -35.01 33.52
CA PHE A 3 -19.43 -34.83 34.29
C PHE A 3 -19.49 -33.48 35.02
N ARG A 4 -19.69 -33.51 36.35
CA ARG A 4 -19.49 -32.37 37.24
C ARG A 4 -17.99 -32.19 37.45
N LEU A 5 -17.44 -31.05 37.02
CA LEU A 5 -16.09 -30.63 37.41
C LEU A 5 -16.13 -30.14 38.87
N ASN A 6 -15.50 -30.90 39.78
CA ASN A 6 -15.26 -30.51 41.17
C ASN A 6 -13.99 -29.63 41.23
N CYS A 7 -14.15 -28.31 41.38
CA CYS A 7 -13.05 -27.37 41.63
C CYS A 7 -13.43 -26.47 42.82
N ARG A 8 -12.46 -26.11 43.68
CA ARG A 8 -12.61 -25.07 44.72
C ARG A 8 -11.90 -23.80 44.26
N ILE A 9 -12.57 -22.66 44.45
CA ILE A 9 -12.03 -21.32 44.21
C ILE A 9 -11.84 -20.68 45.58
N THR A 10 -10.63 -20.22 45.88
CA THR A 10 -10.32 -19.50 47.11
C THR A 10 -9.69 -18.16 46.77
N ASP A 11 -10.06 -17.11 47.50
CA ASP A 11 -9.44 -15.80 47.39
C ASP A 11 -8.10 -15.82 48.16
N CYS A 12 -6.98 -15.56 47.47
CA CYS A 12 -5.66 -15.44 48.10
C CYS A 12 -5.47 -14.04 48.70
N SER A 13 -4.93 -13.97 49.91
CA SER A 13 -4.76 -12.75 50.71
C SER A 13 -3.43 -11.99 50.47
N GLU A 14 -2.60 -12.41 49.52
CA GLU A 14 -1.31 -11.74 49.25
C GLU A 14 -1.33 -10.96 47.93
N MET A 15 -0.91 -9.70 47.99
CA MET A 15 -0.80 -8.79 46.85
C MET A 15 0.62 -8.83 46.27
N VAL A 16 0.75 -9.15 44.98
CA VAL A 16 1.98 -8.93 44.20
C VAL A 16 1.64 -8.10 42.96
N SER A 17 2.32 -6.97 42.78
CA SER A 17 2.18 -6.02 41.65
C SER A 17 0.83 -5.29 41.49
N GLY A 18 0.00 -5.22 42.54
CA GLY A 18 -1.15 -4.31 42.59
C GLY A 18 -2.36 -4.72 41.75
N LYS A 19 -2.53 -6.00 41.40
CA LYS A 19 -3.74 -6.54 40.74
C LYS A 19 -4.26 -7.79 41.48
N PRO A 20 -5.58 -8.01 41.59
CA PRO A 20 -6.13 -9.21 42.22
C PRO A 20 -6.04 -10.42 41.29
N HIS A 21 -5.54 -11.56 41.78
CA HIS A 21 -5.53 -12.85 41.08
C HIS A 21 -6.38 -13.87 41.84
N ARG A 22 -7.16 -14.69 41.11
CA ARG A 22 -7.84 -15.88 41.66
C ARG A 22 -7.13 -17.14 41.20
N GLU A 23 -6.82 -18.02 42.15
CA GLU A 23 -6.17 -19.31 41.92
C GLU A 23 -7.23 -20.42 41.81
N VAL A 24 -7.12 -21.27 40.79
CA VAL A 24 -7.96 -22.46 40.65
C VAL A 24 -7.12 -23.70 40.97
N ILE A 25 -7.49 -24.41 42.03
CA ILE A 25 -6.79 -25.60 42.50
C ILE A 25 -7.55 -26.85 42.03
N ARG A 26 -6.87 -27.73 41.29
CA ARG A 26 -7.39 -29.01 40.84
C ARG A 26 -7.29 -30.06 41.95
N ALA A 27 -8.07 -31.14 41.85
CA ALA A 27 -8.07 -32.24 42.82
C ALA A 27 -6.71 -32.98 42.93
N ASP A 28 -5.82 -32.80 41.95
CA ASP A 28 -4.47 -33.36 41.91
C ASP A 28 -3.40 -32.43 42.51
N GLY A 29 -3.79 -31.28 43.06
CA GLY A 29 -2.90 -30.31 43.70
C GLY A 29 -2.19 -29.35 42.74
N SER A 30 -2.45 -29.41 41.43
CA SER A 30 -1.92 -28.44 40.47
C SER A 30 -2.77 -27.16 40.43
N SER A 31 -2.12 -25.99 40.30
CA SER A 31 -2.78 -24.70 40.13
C SER A 31 -2.35 -23.98 38.85
N PHE A 32 -3.23 -23.13 38.33
CA PHE A 32 -2.95 -22.23 37.22
C PHE A 32 -3.71 -20.92 37.39
N PHE A 33 -3.17 -19.84 36.84
CA PHE A 33 -3.73 -18.49 36.92
C PHE A 33 -4.52 -18.15 35.65
N LEU A 34 -5.70 -17.54 35.81
CA LEU A 34 -6.52 -17.06 34.70
C LEU A 34 -6.29 -15.56 34.46
N ASP A 35 -5.94 -15.23 33.22
CA ASP A 35 -5.76 -13.86 32.71
C ASP A 35 -7.14 -13.21 32.42
N PRO A 36 -7.46 -12.03 33.01
CA PRO A 36 -8.69 -11.29 32.77
C PRO A 36 -8.96 -10.90 31.30
N ALA A 37 -7.93 -10.84 30.44
CA ALA A 37 -8.10 -10.59 29.00
C ALA A 37 -8.78 -11.75 28.25
N PHE A 38 -8.87 -12.94 28.85
CA PHE A 38 -9.51 -14.11 28.27
C PHE A 38 -11.04 -14.14 28.50
N LEU A 39 -11.54 -13.41 29.52
CA LEU A 39 -12.96 -13.42 29.93
C LEU A 39 -13.82 -12.34 29.26
N PHE A 40 -13.23 -11.34 28.59
CA PHE A 40 -13.98 -10.36 27.79
C PHE A 40 -14.43 -10.91 26.42
N ALA A 41 -14.09 -12.16 26.12
CA ALA A 41 -14.54 -12.87 24.95
C ALA A 41 -15.93 -13.47 25.19
N LEU A 42 -17.03 -12.72 24.98
CA LEU A 42 -18.29 -13.34 24.48
C LEU A 42 -19.50 -12.45 24.13
N GLU A 43 -19.50 -11.13 24.21
CA GLU A 43 -20.84 -10.54 24.41
C GLU A 43 -21.82 -10.38 23.24
N ASN A 44 -21.53 -10.62 21.94
CA ASN A 44 -22.63 -10.45 20.94
C ASN A 44 -22.56 -11.22 19.60
N ILE A 45 -21.88 -12.35 19.53
CA ILE A 45 -22.17 -13.44 18.59
C ILE A 45 -21.93 -14.72 19.39
N ASN A 46 -22.89 -15.64 19.43
CA ASN A 46 -22.76 -16.89 20.19
C ASN A 46 -21.54 -17.66 19.66
N ARG A 47 -20.42 -17.58 20.41
CA ARG A 47 -19.07 -18.04 20.04
C ARG A 47 -19.07 -19.53 19.75
N GLU A 48 -19.81 -20.31 20.55
CA GLU A 48 -19.97 -21.75 20.36
C GLU A 48 -20.66 -22.05 19.04
N ASN A 49 -21.72 -21.33 18.68
CA ASN A 49 -22.40 -21.52 17.39
C ASN A 49 -21.51 -21.17 16.18
N LEU A 50 -20.62 -20.19 16.30
CA LEU A 50 -19.69 -19.85 15.22
C LEU A 50 -18.53 -20.87 15.16
N LEU A 51 -18.01 -21.28 16.31
CA LEU A 51 -16.95 -22.27 16.45
C LEU A 51 -17.42 -23.64 15.96
N ASP A 52 -18.59 -24.11 16.39
CA ASP A 52 -19.17 -25.40 16.02
C ASP A 52 -19.59 -25.39 14.55
N ARG A 53 -20.12 -24.28 14.00
CA ARG A 53 -20.36 -24.17 12.55
C ARG A 53 -19.07 -24.12 11.73
N LEU A 54 -17.98 -23.60 12.30
CA LEU A 54 -16.66 -23.63 11.67
C LEU A 54 -16.04 -25.04 11.77
N CYS A 55 -16.26 -25.76 12.87
CA CYS A 55 -15.77 -27.13 13.08
C CYS A 55 -16.58 -28.16 12.26
N GLU A 56 -17.91 -28.14 12.33
CA GLU A 56 -18.82 -29.06 11.60
C GLU A 56 -18.72 -28.88 10.09
N ARG A 57 -18.68 -27.64 9.60
CA ARG A 57 -18.76 -27.38 8.16
C ARG A 57 -17.42 -27.50 7.46
N PHE A 58 -16.31 -27.45 8.20
CA PHE A 58 -14.95 -27.36 7.63
C PHE A 58 -13.95 -28.37 8.20
N SER A 59 -14.38 -29.27 9.09
CA SER A 59 -13.53 -30.29 9.74
C SER A 59 -12.25 -29.71 10.36
N ALA A 60 -12.30 -28.45 10.81
CA ALA A 60 -11.22 -27.79 11.52
C ALA A 60 -11.25 -28.18 13.00
N SER A 61 -10.08 -28.25 13.64
CA SER A 61 -10.01 -28.42 15.09
C SER A 61 -10.51 -27.16 15.80
N LYS A 62 -11.02 -27.30 17.04
CA LYS A 62 -11.50 -26.15 17.83
C LYS A 62 -10.43 -25.06 17.94
N ASP A 63 -9.17 -25.44 18.11
CA ASP A 63 -8.04 -24.51 18.26
C ASP A 63 -7.79 -23.66 17.00
N GLU A 64 -8.00 -24.22 15.81
CA GLU A 64 -7.85 -23.51 14.52
C GLU A 64 -8.98 -22.51 14.27
N ALA A 65 -10.20 -22.87 14.64
CA ALA A 65 -11.35 -21.96 14.61
C ALA A 65 -11.17 -20.79 15.60
N GLU A 66 -10.54 -21.04 16.76
CA GLU A 66 -10.26 -20.01 17.76
C GLU A 66 -9.26 -18.95 17.29
N VAL A 67 -8.21 -19.31 16.53
CA VAL A 67 -7.21 -18.34 16.03
C VAL A 67 -7.80 -17.38 14.99
N VAL A 68 -8.71 -17.88 14.15
CA VAL A 68 -9.41 -17.11 13.12
C VAL A 68 -10.40 -16.14 13.77
N ILE A 69 -11.17 -16.64 14.75
CA ILE A 69 -12.05 -15.81 15.57
C ILE A 69 -11.22 -14.76 16.32
N SER A 70 -10.08 -15.12 16.91
CA SER A 70 -9.16 -14.21 17.61
C SER A 70 -8.64 -13.08 16.72
N THR A 71 -8.30 -13.35 15.46
CA THR A 71 -7.81 -12.32 14.52
C THR A 71 -8.94 -11.36 14.10
N ILE A 72 -10.13 -11.89 13.84
CA ILE A 72 -11.33 -11.09 13.53
C ILE A 72 -11.76 -10.25 14.74
N VAL A 73 -11.64 -10.82 15.95
CA VAL A 73 -11.95 -10.19 17.24
C VAL A 73 -10.92 -9.12 17.61
N LYS A 74 -9.62 -9.33 17.38
CA LYS A 74 -8.57 -8.31 17.55
C LYS A 74 -8.82 -7.08 16.68
N THR A 75 -9.20 -7.29 15.41
CA THR A 75 -9.59 -6.20 14.49
C THR A 75 -10.95 -5.56 14.84
N ARG A 76 -11.71 -6.14 15.79
CA ARG A 76 -13.01 -5.61 16.25
C ARG A 76 -12.89 -4.91 17.62
N LEU A 77 -12.04 -5.42 18.51
CA LEU A 77 -11.86 -4.89 19.86
C LEU A 77 -11.10 -3.56 19.86
N VAL A 78 -10.07 -3.41 19.02
CA VAL A 78 -9.33 -2.14 18.89
C VAL A 78 -10.23 -1.00 18.38
N LEU A 79 -11.23 -1.31 17.55
CA LEU A 79 -12.16 -0.32 16.98
C LEU A 79 -13.43 -0.09 17.81
N ALA A 80 -13.74 -0.96 18.77
CA ALA A 80 -14.97 -0.89 19.56
C ALA A 80 -14.77 -0.31 20.97
N ALA A 81 -13.52 -0.21 21.45
CA ALA A 81 -13.22 0.08 22.85
C ALA A 81 -13.32 1.55 23.27
N GLU A 82 -13.28 2.54 22.37
CA GLU A 82 -13.45 3.95 22.78
C GLU A 82 -14.46 4.68 21.90
N LYS A 83 -15.69 4.72 22.41
CA LYS A 83 -16.78 5.54 21.89
C LYS A 83 -16.98 6.77 22.77
N GLU A 84 -15.89 7.48 23.07
CA GLU A 84 -15.97 8.87 23.54
C GLU A 84 -15.49 9.80 22.42
N LYS A 85 -16.42 10.64 21.99
CA LYS A 85 -16.32 11.49 20.80
C LYS A 85 -15.10 12.41 20.93
N MET A 86 -14.19 12.31 19.96
CA MET A 86 -13.22 13.35 19.65
C MET A 86 -13.97 14.59 19.13
N SER A 87 -14.40 15.46 20.05
CA SER A 87 -14.98 16.77 19.72
C SER A 87 -14.18 17.88 20.39
N VAL A 88 -13.59 18.76 19.59
CA VAL A 88 -13.13 20.07 20.04
C VAL A 88 -14.22 21.08 19.67
N PRO A 89 -14.71 21.94 20.59
CA PRO A 89 -15.72 22.93 20.28
C PRO A 89 -15.26 23.90 19.18
N ARG A 90 -16.11 24.11 18.17
CA ARG A 90 -15.91 25.14 17.15
C ARG A 90 -16.35 26.48 17.71
N ASN A 91 -15.39 27.36 18.02
CA ASN A 91 -15.62 28.79 18.02
C ASN A 91 -14.71 29.45 16.98
N ASP A 92 -15.29 30.45 16.32
CA ASP A 92 -14.77 31.35 15.29
C ASP A 92 -14.80 30.87 13.83
N VAL A 93 -15.78 31.41 13.11
CA VAL A 93 -15.92 31.39 11.64
C VAL A 93 -15.04 32.52 11.11
N SER A 94 -13.75 32.25 10.93
CA SER A 94 -12.87 33.09 10.12
C SER A 94 -12.54 32.38 8.80
N LEU A 95 -12.26 33.17 7.76
CA LEU A 95 -11.87 32.79 6.38
C LEU A 95 -10.54 32.01 6.29
N LYS A 96 -10.25 31.11 7.23
CA LYS A 96 -9.00 30.34 7.31
C LYS A 96 -9.16 29.02 6.54
N ARG A 97 -8.18 28.68 5.71
CA ARG A 97 -8.12 27.41 4.99
C ARG A 97 -8.18 26.23 5.96
N PRO A 98 -8.82 25.10 5.62
CA PRO A 98 -8.89 23.93 6.49
C PRO A 98 -7.48 23.36 6.73
N SER A 99 -7.20 22.93 7.96
CA SER A 99 -5.98 22.14 8.21
C SER A 99 -6.11 20.73 7.65
N VAL A 100 -5.02 20.19 7.11
CA VAL A 100 -4.99 18.89 6.42
C VAL A 100 -4.07 17.93 7.15
N GLY A 101 -4.61 16.78 7.57
CA GLY A 101 -3.84 15.69 8.16
C GLY A 101 -3.68 14.55 7.16
N ILE A 102 -2.45 14.15 6.85
CA ILE A 102 -2.18 13.02 5.96
C ILE A 102 -1.68 11.83 6.79
N LEU A 103 -2.34 10.69 6.69
CA LEU A 103 -1.94 9.45 7.38
C LEU A 103 -1.32 8.46 6.40
N THR A 104 -0.07 8.08 6.65
CA THR A 104 0.69 7.13 5.84
C THR A 104 1.51 6.18 6.70
N GLU A 105 1.78 4.98 6.18
CA GLU A 105 2.57 3.94 6.86
C GLU A 105 3.96 4.46 7.18
N ARG A 106 4.64 5.00 6.18
CA ARG A 106 6.03 5.44 6.25
C ARG A 106 6.27 6.54 5.23
N MET A 107 7.37 7.25 5.44
CA MET A 107 7.93 8.24 4.53
C MET A 107 9.38 7.86 4.24
N LYS A 108 9.60 7.05 3.20
CA LYS A 108 10.92 6.57 2.77
C LYS A 108 11.23 6.97 1.33
N LEU A 109 12.49 7.31 1.08
CA LEU A 109 12.95 7.68 -0.25
C LEU A 109 12.86 6.48 -1.21
N GLY A 110 12.56 6.70 -2.49
CA GLY A 110 12.43 5.63 -3.49
C GLY A 110 11.16 4.76 -3.37
N TYR A 111 10.14 5.23 -2.65
CA TYR A 111 8.81 4.60 -2.59
C TYR A 111 7.77 5.52 -3.23
N GLY A 112 7.06 5.01 -4.25
CA GLY A 112 6.12 5.84 -5.04
C GLY A 112 4.95 6.43 -4.23
N VAL A 113 4.39 5.68 -3.29
CA VAL A 113 3.32 6.21 -2.40
C VAL A 113 3.86 7.37 -1.57
N ASP A 114 5.01 7.17 -0.95
CA ASP A 114 5.68 8.14 -0.09
C ASP A 114 6.06 9.42 -0.87
N LEU A 115 6.43 9.28 -2.15
CA LEU A 115 6.60 10.40 -3.08
C LEU A 115 5.28 11.14 -3.33
N VAL A 116 4.16 10.43 -3.58
CA VAL A 116 2.83 11.05 -3.74
C VAL A 116 2.44 11.83 -2.48
N VAL A 117 2.66 11.25 -1.29
CA VAL A 117 2.41 11.92 0.00
C VAL A 117 3.24 13.20 0.08
N HIS A 118 4.54 13.11 -0.18
CA HIS A 118 5.45 14.25 -0.12
C HIS A 118 5.03 15.37 -1.08
N GLN A 119 4.73 15.03 -2.34
CA GLN A 119 4.35 16.01 -3.36
C GLN A 119 3.00 16.67 -3.04
N THR A 120 2.05 15.90 -2.54
CA THR A 120 0.75 16.40 -2.09
C THR A 120 0.91 17.33 -0.89
N ALA A 121 1.64 16.90 0.15
CA ALA A 121 1.85 17.66 1.37
C ALA A 121 2.61 18.97 1.10
N SER A 122 3.72 18.90 0.36
CA SER A 122 4.52 20.08 -0.02
C SER A 122 3.73 21.02 -0.92
N GLY A 123 2.98 20.48 -1.89
CA GLY A 123 2.16 21.26 -2.81
C GLY A 123 1.06 22.04 -2.10
N LEU A 124 0.34 21.41 -1.16
CA LEU A 124 -0.67 22.07 -0.34
C LEU A 124 -0.05 23.10 0.62
N SER A 125 1.09 22.78 1.25
CA SER A 125 1.77 23.69 2.17
C SER A 125 2.27 24.96 1.47
N ARG A 126 2.86 24.83 0.27
CA ARG A 126 3.26 25.98 -0.57
C ARG A 126 2.09 26.87 -0.97
N ARG A 127 0.87 26.31 -1.00
CA ARG A 127 -0.38 27.05 -1.23
C ARG A 127 -0.95 27.66 0.04
N GLY A 128 -0.31 27.51 1.19
CA GLY A 128 -0.71 28.11 2.47
C GLY A 128 -1.71 27.28 3.28
N TYR A 129 -1.85 25.99 3.01
CA TYR A 129 -2.57 25.09 3.92
C TYR A 129 -1.67 24.69 5.09
N ASP A 130 -2.27 24.52 6.27
CA ASP A 130 -1.61 23.92 7.43
C ASP A 130 -1.65 22.40 7.26
N VAL A 131 -0.51 21.79 6.94
CA VAL A 131 -0.41 20.35 6.62
C VAL A 131 0.46 19.63 7.64
N THR A 132 -0.08 18.55 8.21
CA THR A 132 0.64 17.63 9.08
C THR A 132 0.62 16.22 8.50
N VAL A 133 1.79 15.62 8.29
CA VAL A 133 1.93 14.21 7.90
C VAL A 133 2.17 13.36 9.15
N PHE A 134 1.25 12.44 9.40
CA PHE A 134 1.32 11.46 10.48
C PHE A 134 1.83 10.13 9.92
N THR A 135 2.95 9.65 10.45
CA THR A 135 3.61 8.46 9.90
C THR A 135 4.35 7.63 10.95
N GLY A 136 4.46 6.31 10.76
CA GLY A 136 5.19 5.45 11.70
C GLY A 136 6.72 5.58 11.60
N SER A 137 7.24 5.92 10.42
CA SER A 137 8.69 6.12 10.24
C SER A 137 8.96 7.10 9.11
N VAL A 138 10.02 7.90 9.24
CA VAL A 138 10.42 8.89 8.23
C VAL A 138 11.93 8.93 8.07
N ASP A 139 12.38 8.97 6.81
CA ASP A 139 13.77 9.22 6.42
C ASP A 139 14.10 10.72 6.58
N PRO A 140 15.32 11.09 6.99
CA PRO A 140 15.69 12.48 7.31
C PRO A 140 15.42 13.51 6.19
N ILE A 141 15.47 13.08 4.93
CA ILE A 141 15.23 13.96 3.77
C ILE A 141 13.85 14.63 3.79
N TYR A 142 12.86 14.00 4.42
CA TYR A 142 11.50 14.55 4.51
C TYR A 142 11.29 15.49 5.70
N GLU A 143 12.18 15.50 6.70
CA GLU A 143 11.99 16.31 7.91
C GLU A 143 12.09 17.82 7.65
N SER A 144 12.73 18.23 6.54
CA SER A 144 12.85 19.62 6.09
C SER A 144 11.94 19.97 4.91
N ALA A 145 10.86 19.20 4.68
CA ALA A 145 10.04 19.30 3.46
C ALA A 145 9.03 20.47 3.42
N GLY A 146 9.00 21.34 4.44
CA GLY A 146 8.11 22.50 4.48
C GLY A 146 6.67 22.20 4.95
N TYR A 147 6.44 21.03 5.54
CA TYR A 147 5.23 20.65 6.25
C TYR A 147 5.60 19.95 7.57
N GLU A 148 4.68 19.88 8.52
CA GLU A 148 4.96 19.21 9.78
C GLU A 148 4.91 17.69 9.63
N ILE A 149 5.82 16.98 10.30
CA ILE A 149 5.79 15.53 10.42
C ILE A 149 5.62 15.13 11.88
N VAL A 150 4.64 14.27 12.15
CA VAL A 150 4.39 13.69 13.47
C VAL A 150 4.59 12.18 13.38
N ARG A 151 5.55 11.67 14.15
CA ARG A 151 5.78 10.23 14.27
C ARG A 151 4.67 9.58 15.10
N LEU A 152 4.04 8.54 14.55
CA LEU A 152 3.06 7.72 15.24
C LEU A 152 3.80 6.72 16.12
N ALA A 153 3.57 6.79 17.44
CA ALA A 153 4.14 5.90 18.44
C ALA A 153 5.68 5.80 18.40
N GLU A 154 6.37 6.82 18.92
CA GLU A 154 7.83 6.82 19.06
C GLU A 154 8.32 5.55 19.79
N GLY A 155 9.19 4.78 19.12
CA GLY A 155 9.80 3.57 19.68
C GLY A 155 9.09 2.25 19.37
N GLU A 156 7.89 2.28 18.78
CA GLU A 156 7.15 1.07 18.37
C GLU A 156 7.37 0.71 16.89
N ARG A 157 7.21 -0.58 16.52
CA ARG A 157 7.42 -1.02 15.14
C ARG A 157 6.12 -0.87 14.36
N LEU A 158 6.25 -0.54 13.07
CA LEU A 158 5.14 -0.55 12.11
C LEU A 158 4.39 -1.89 11.98
N SER A 159 5.01 -3.01 12.35
CA SER A 159 4.31 -4.31 12.46
C SER A 159 3.21 -4.31 13.51
N ASP A 160 3.29 -3.38 14.45
CA ASP A 160 2.43 -3.25 15.61
C ASP A 160 1.29 -2.27 15.32
N VAL A 161 1.15 -1.79 14.07
CA VAL A 161 0.06 -0.88 13.65
C VAL A 161 -1.36 -1.44 13.88
N PHE A 162 -1.46 -2.75 14.13
CA PHE A 162 -2.70 -3.44 14.52
C PHE A 162 -2.79 -3.75 16.03
N SER A 163 -1.77 -3.40 16.82
CA SER A 163 -1.76 -3.53 18.27
C SER A 163 -2.58 -2.40 18.90
N GLN A 164 -3.06 -2.68 20.11
CA GLN A 164 -3.79 -1.70 20.89
C GLN A 164 -2.85 -0.60 21.41
N GLU A 165 -1.63 -0.94 21.83
CA GLU A 165 -0.65 0.03 22.31
C GLU A 165 -0.29 1.07 21.23
N PHE A 166 -0.04 0.61 20.00
CA PHE A 166 0.26 1.51 18.88
C PHE A 166 -0.92 2.42 18.58
N PHE A 167 -2.14 1.87 18.59
CA PHE A 167 -3.35 2.66 18.36
C PHE A 167 -3.52 3.74 19.43
N GLU A 168 -3.35 3.41 20.71
CA GLU A 168 -3.46 4.37 21.82
C GLU A 168 -2.41 5.49 21.73
N HIS A 169 -1.15 5.14 21.48
CA HIS A 169 -0.06 6.11 21.29
C HIS A 169 -0.25 6.98 20.04
N ALA A 170 -0.72 6.39 18.95
CA ALA A 170 -1.04 7.10 17.72
C ALA A 170 -2.21 8.06 17.93
N VAL A 171 -3.30 7.64 18.59
CA VAL A 171 -4.45 8.51 18.89
C VAL A 171 -4.06 9.69 19.77
N ALA A 172 -3.21 9.48 20.79
CA ALA A 172 -2.67 10.59 21.58
C ALA A 172 -1.92 11.60 20.70
N SER A 173 -1.17 11.12 19.71
CA SER A 173 -0.45 11.95 18.76
C SER A 173 -1.37 12.72 17.81
N LEU A 174 -2.47 12.09 17.36
CA LEU A 174 -3.49 12.72 16.52
C LEU A 174 -4.23 13.85 17.25
N LYS A 175 -4.53 13.68 18.55
CA LYS A 175 -5.25 14.67 19.37
C LYS A 175 -4.46 15.97 19.61
N ARG A 176 -3.14 15.98 19.41
CA ARG A 176 -2.30 17.17 19.61
C ARG A 176 -2.55 18.27 18.58
N ARG A 177 -3.16 17.93 17.44
CA ARG A 177 -3.45 18.87 16.35
C ARG A 177 -4.94 18.82 16.03
N ARG A 178 -5.51 19.99 15.77
CA ARG A 178 -6.83 20.07 15.15
C ARG A 178 -6.67 19.91 13.64
N ILE A 179 -7.25 18.86 13.08
CA ILE A 179 -7.30 18.59 11.65
C ILE A 179 -8.74 18.76 11.16
N ASP A 180 -8.94 19.57 10.13
CA ASP A 180 -10.26 19.81 9.54
C ASP A 180 -10.58 18.84 8.40
N VAL A 181 -9.58 18.34 7.65
CA VAL A 181 -9.74 17.32 6.59
C VAL A 181 -8.62 16.28 6.67
N TRP A 182 -8.97 14.99 6.54
CA TRP A 182 -7.99 13.89 6.57
C TRP A 182 -7.78 13.27 5.19
N ILE A 183 -6.53 12.99 4.83
CA ILE A 183 -6.14 12.23 3.65
C ILE A 183 -5.50 10.92 4.12
N LEU A 184 -6.02 9.77 3.66
CA LEU A 184 -5.52 8.45 4.04
C LEU A 184 -4.87 7.78 2.81
N GLU A 185 -3.58 7.47 2.88
CA GLU A 185 -2.78 7.06 1.72
C GLU A 185 -2.72 5.56 1.49
N SER A 186 -2.99 4.73 2.51
CA SER A 186 -3.11 3.28 2.32
C SER A 186 -3.68 2.58 3.56
N LEU A 187 -3.90 1.28 3.43
CA LEU A 187 -4.00 0.38 4.58
C LEU A 187 -2.72 0.46 5.43
N PRO A 188 -2.84 0.40 6.77
CA PRO A 188 -4.05 0.10 7.55
C PRO A 188 -4.90 1.33 7.92
N PHE A 189 -4.46 2.55 7.64
CA PHE A 189 -5.11 3.77 8.16
C PHE A 189 -6.52 3.99 7.65
N TYR A 190 -6.91 3.36 6.53
CA TYR A 190 -8.31 3.40 6.10
C TYR A 190 -9.27 2.89 7.19
N TYR A 191 -8.82 1.95 8.03
CA TYR A 191 -9.62 1.42 9.14
C TYR A 191 -9.82 2.42 10.28
N TRP A 192 -9.03 3.50 10.31
CA TRP A 192 -9.08 4.52 11.35
C TRP A 192 -10.08 5.62 11.06
N ARG A 193 -10.74 5.60 9.88
CA ARG A 193 -11.72 6.61 9.51
C ARG A 193 -12.72 6.90 10.63
N ASP A 194 -13.26 5.87 11.28
CA ASP A 194 -14.28 6.06 12.34
C ASP A 194 -13.72 6.70 13.61
N SER A 195 -12.40 6.64 13.79
CA SER A 195 -11.67 7.26 14.88
C SER A 195 -11.25 8.71 14.58
N LEU A 196 -11.42 9.19 13.35
CA LEU A 196 -11.01 10.54 12.94
C LEU A 196 -12.17 11.52 13.04
N ALA A 197 -11.88 12.71 13.56
CA ALA A 197 -12.81 13.84 13.55
C ALA A 197 -12.67 14.58 12.21
N GLY A 198 -13.78 14.73 11.48
CA GLY A 198 -13.81 15.38 10.17
C GLY A 198 -14.04 14.41 9.00
N PRO A 199 -14.14 14.94 7.78
CA PRO A 199 -14.28 14.15 6.58
C PRO A 199 -12.95 13.54 6.11
N VAL A 200 -13.06 12.46 5.34
CA VAL A 200 -11.90 11.69 4.86
C VAL A 200 -11.85 11.63 3.33
N ILE A 201 -10.65 11.83 2.79
CA ILE A 201 -10.26 11.51 1.42
C ILE A 201 -9.38 10.26 1.45
N PHE A 202 -9.82 9.17 0.84
CA PHE A 202 -9.01 7.95 0.67
C PHE A 202 -8.23 8.03 -0.64
N VAL A 203 -6.90 7.90 -0.62
CA VAL A 203 -6.08 7.85 -1.85
C VAL A 203 -5.74 6.40 -2.17
N GLU A 204 -6.39 5.86 -3.20
CA GLU A 204 -6.25 4.48 -3.64
C GLU A 204 -5.19 4.38 -4.74
N HIS A 205 -4.06 3.77 -4.38
CA HIS A 205 -2.96 3.44 -5.29
C HIS A 205 -3.17 2.11 -6.05
N GLY A 206 -4.24 1.39 -5.70
CA GLY A 206 -4.54 0.06 -6.18
C GLY A 206 -3.88 -1.05 -5.36
N THR A 207 -4.38 -2.27 -5.53
CA THR A 207 -3.79 -3.47 -4.95
C THR A 207 -3.67 -4.50 -6.08
N PRO A 208 -2.52 -5.16 -6.28
CA PRO A 208 -2.41 -6.16 -7.33
C PRO A 208 -3.37 -7.34 -7.12
N PHE A 209 -3.63 -8.09 -8.19
CA PHE A 209 -4.51 -9.26 -8.12
C PHE A 209 -3.87 -10.36 -7.24
N PRO A 210 -4.61 -10.98 -6.31
CA PRO A 210 -4.10 -12.05 -5.46
C PRO A 210 -3.43 -13.19 -6.23
N GLU A 211 -3.93 -13.49 -7.42
CA GLU A 211 -3.48 -14.57 -8.30
C GLU A 211 -2.05 -14.37 -8.80
N LEU A 212 -1.54 -13.13 -8.72
CA LEU A 212 -0.17 -12.82 -9.13
C LEU A 212 0.85 -13.18 -8.05
N PHE A 213 0.44 -13.56 -6.84
CA PHE A 213 1.32 -13.84 -5.71
C PHE A 213 1.40 -15.34 -5.38
N PRO A 214 2.49 -15.80 -4.72
CA PRO A 214 2.52 -17.13 -4.11
C PRO A 214 1.33 -17.34 -3.17
N LYS A 215 0.86 -18.58 -3.04
CA LYS A 215 -0.35 -18.94 -2.27
C LYS A 215 -0.40 -18.27 -0.90
N GLU A 216 0.74 -18.21 -0.22
CA GLU A 216 0.83 -17.66 1.12
C GLU A 216 0.53 -16.16 1.20
N MET A 217 1.00 -15.41 0.20
CA MET A 217 0.76 -13.97 0.11
C MET A 217 -0.57 -13.67 -0.56
N SER A 218 -0.99 -14.50 -1.52
CA SER A 218 -2.27 -14.40 -2.23
C SER A 218 -3.46 -14.28 -1.26
N LEU A 219 -3.52 -15.13 -0.23
CA LEU A 219 -4.60 -15.04 0.77
C LEU A 219 -4.59 -13.70 1.51
N SER A 220 -3.41 -13.22 1.92
CA SER A 220 -3.30 -11.95 2.63
C SER A 220 -3.76 -10.76 1.78
N VAL A 221 -3.43 -10.78 0.48
CA VAL A 221 -3.87 -9.77 -0.49
C VAL A 221 -5.37 -9.86 -0.71
N ARG A 222 -5.94 -11.07 -0.86
CA ARG A 222 -7.38 -11.29 -1.00
C ARG A 222 -8.13 -10.75 0.22
N LEU A 223 -7.68 -11.09 1.42
CA LEU A 223 -8.26 -10.59 2.67
C LEU A 223 -8.17 -9.06 2.78
N ALA A 224 -7.04 -8.45 2.40
CA ALA A 224 -6.90 -7.00 2.39
C ALA A 224 -7.90 -6.33 1.44
N ARG A 225 -8.05 -6.85 0.21
CA ARG A 225 -9.02 -6.35 -0.79
C ARG A 225 -10.45 -6.45 -0.28
N LEU A 226 -10.83 -7.59 0.30
CA LEU A 226 -12.17 -7.81 0.84
C LEU A 226 -12.47 -6.94 2.06
N THR A 227 -11.51 -6.82 2.96
CA THR A 227 -11.65 -5.97 4.15
C THR A 227 -11.82 -4.51 3.75
N LYS A 228 -11.00 -4.04 2.81
CA LYS A 228 -11.11 -2.70 2.24
C LYS A 228 -12.48 -2.47 1.59
N ARG A 229 -12.93 -3.39 0.74
CA ARG A 229 -14.25 -3.33 0.09
C ARG A 229 -15.40 -3.28 1.10
N GLU A 230 -15.46 -4.24 2.01
CA GLU A 230 -16.62 -4.46 2.87
C GLU A 230 -16.66 -3.56 4.11
N ARG A 231 -15.50 -3.12 4.65
CA ARG A 231 -15.44 -2.31 5.88
C ARG A 231 -15.14 -0.85 5.65
N VAL A 232 -14.34 -0.51 4.64
CA VAL A 232 -13.97 0.88 4.39
C VAL A 232 -14.96 1.48 3.41
N PHE A 233 -14.98 0.99 2.17
CA PHE A 233 -15.70 1.63 1.09
C PHE A 233 -17.23 1.56 1.22
N LYS A 234 -17.78 0.47 1.76
CA LYS A 234 -19.22 0.39 2.06
C LYS A 234 -19.67 1.20 3.28
N ALA A 235 -18.75 1.63 4.14
CA ALA A 235 -19.05 2.39 5.35
C ALA A 235 -18.72 3.89 5.23
N MET A 236 -18.35 4.33 4.02
CA MET A 236 -18.11 5.73 3.70
C MET A 236 -19.35 6.58 3.98
N ARG A 237 -19.12 7.80 4.45
CA ARG A 237 -20.13 8.81 4.75
C ARG A 237 -20.31 9.61 3.45
N SER A 238 -21.46 10.25 3.30
CA SER A 238 -21.80 11.01 2.09
C SER A 238 -20.82 12.12 1.73
N TYR A 239 -20.08 12.64 2.72
CA TYR A 239 -19.05 13.66 2.54
C TYR A 239 -17.64 13.10 2.32
N ASP A 240 -17.42 11.79 2.53
CA ASP A 240 -16.11 11.20 2.23
C ASP A 240 -15.91 11.10 0.71
N ARG A 241 -14.64 11.04 0.29
CA ARG A 241 -14.27 10.90 -1.13
C ARG A 241 -13.17 9.86 -1.30
N VAL A 242 -13.11 9.28 -2.49
CA VAL A 242 -11.97 8.46 -2.91
C VAL A 242 -11.24 9.19 -4.02
N VAL A 243 -9.92 9.19 -3.96
CA VAL A 243 -9.04 9.51 -5.08
C VAL A 243 -8.51 8.20 -5.63
N ALA A 244 -8.73 7.93 -6.91
CA ALA A 244 -8.08 6.83 -7.61
C ALA A 244 -7.02 7.39 -8.56
N ILE A 245 -5.83 6.80 -8.55
CA ILE A 245 -4.70 7.29 -9.38
C ILE A 245 -4.87 6.98 -10.89
N SER A 246 -5.88 6.20 -11.26
CA SER A 246 -6.23 5.83 -12.64
C SER A 246 -7.68 5.36 -12.77
N ARG A 247 -8.23 5.34 -13.99
CA ARG A 247 -9.56 4.74 -14.27
C ARG A 247 -9.54 3.23 -13.99
N PHE A 248 -8.43 2.55 -14.27
CA PHE A 248 -8.23 1.14 -13.96
C PHE A 248 -8.27 0.85 -12.45
N VAL A 249 -7.71 1.73 -11.62
CA VAL A 249 -7.84 1.59 -10.17
C VAL A 249 -9.28 1.89 -9.74
N ALA A 250 -9.91 2.94 -10.29
CA ALA A 250 -11.30 3.27 -10.00
C ALA A 250 -12.28 2.14 -10.35
N SER A 251 -12.05 1.43 -11.46
CA SER A 251 -12.93 0.32 -11.90
C SER A 251 -12.90 -0.90 -10.99
N GLN A 252 -11.91 -0.99 -10.10
CA GLN A 252 -11.80 -2.07 -9.09
C GLN A 252 -12.53 -1.73 -7.78
N LEU A 253 -13.03 -0.50 -7.62
CA LEU A 253 -13.76 -0.07 -6.44
C LEU A 253 -15.20 -0.61 -6.46
N PRO A 254 -15.80 -0.90 -5.29
CA PRO A 254 -17.21 -1.25 -5.22
C PRO A 254 -18.09 -0.05 -5.65
N PRO A 255 -19.32 -0.28 -6.15
CA PRO A 255 -20.20 0.78 -6.68
C PRO A 255 -20.38 1.98 -5.73
N GLU A 256 -20.47 1.71 -4.43
CA GLU A 256 -20.61 2.73 -3.39
C GLU A 256 -19.44 3.71 -3.42
N ALA A 257 -18.20 3.23 -3.43
CA ALA A 257 -17.01 4.07 -3.52
C ALA A 257 -16.81 4.67 -4.92
N ALA A 258 -17.13 3.92 -5.98
CA ALA A 258 -16.98 4.40 -7.36
C ALA A 258 -17.78 5.68 -7.60
N SER A 259 -18.99 5.80 -7.02
CA SER A 259 -19.82 7.01 -7.12
C SER A 259 -19.23 8.24 -6.42
N MET A 260 -18.32 8.04 -5.45
CA MET A 260 -17.63 9.08 -4.69
C MET A 260 -16.16 9.23 -5.10
N THR A 261 -15.77 8.63 -6.23
CA THR A 261 -14.38 8.61 -6.69
C THR A 261 -14.09 9.77 -7.63
N ARG A 262 -12.99 10.48 -7.35
CA ARG A 262 -12.32 11.40 -8.28
C ARG A 262 -11.07 10.71 -8.81
N ILE A 263 -10.83 10.84 -10.11
CA ILE A 263 -9.58 10.37 -10.71
C ILE A 263 -8.59 11.52 -10.68
N ILE A 264 -7.50 11.34 -9.95
CA ILE A 264 -6.38 12.29 -9.86
C ILE A 264 -5.13 11.49 -10.17
N HIS A 265 -4.61 11.66 -11.38
CA HIS A 265 -3.37 11.00 -11.79
C HIS A 265 -2.18 11.57 -11.02
N ASN A 266 -1.15 10.76 -10.82
CA ASN A 266 0.10 11.23 -10.22
C ASN A 266 0.85 12.15 -11.20
N GLY A 267 1.73 13.00 -10.64
CA GLY A 267 2.70 13.75 -11.42
C GLY A 267 3.95 12.92 -11.72
N CYS A 268 4.75 13.38 -12.68
CA CYS A 268 6.01 12.73 -13.07
C CYS A 268 7.20 13.70 -13.22
N ASP A 269 7.01 14.98 -12.87
CA ASP A 269 7.94 16.09 -13.14
C ASP A 269 8.72 16.55 -11.90
N HIS A 270 9.00 15.64 -10.96
CA HIS A 270 9.76 15.93 -9.74
C HIS A 270 11.27 15.86 -9.94
N TYR A 271 11.72 15.21 -11.00
CA TYR A 271 13.12 15.26 -11.41
C TYR A 271 13.39 16.45 -12.33
N PRO A 272 14.57 17.09 -12.23
CA PRO A 272 14.99 18.06 -13.23
C PRO A 272 15.20 17.37 -14.59
N LEU A 273 15.04 18.13 -15.68
CA LEU A 273 15.44 17.66 -17.00
C LEU A 273 16.97 17.58 -17.07
N ILE A 274 17.47 16.43 -17.53
CA ILE A 274 18.91 16.19 -17.61
C ILE A 274 19.48 16.73 -18.93
N ALA A 275 20.63 17.42 -18.88
CA ALA A 275 21.26 17.94 -20.07
C ALA A 275 21.90 16.82 -20.92
N ARG A 276 21.94 17.01 -22.24
CA ARG A 276 22.51 16.02 -23.18
C ARG A 276 23.98 15.68 -22.88
N ALA A 277 24.75 16.65 -22.40
CA ALA A 277 26.15 16.44 -22.02
C ALA A 277 26.28 15.50 -20.81
N GLU A 278 25.40 15.65 -19.81
CA GLU A 278 25.36 14.77 -18.63
C GLU A 278 24.93 13.35 -19.00
N ILE A 279 23.95 13.22 -19.91
CA ILE A 279 23.54 11.91 -20.46
C ILE A 279 24.72 11.21 -21.15
N GLY A 280 25.48 11.93 -21.98
CA GLY A 280 26.65 11.38 -22.67
C GLY A 280 27.73 10.91 -21.69
N ALA A 281 28.11 11.77 -20.74
CA ALA A 281 29.10 11.44 -19.71
C ALA A 281 28.68 10.24 -18.86
N PHE A 282 27.40 10.15 -18.50
CA PHE A 282 26.88 9.02 -17.74
C PHE A 282 26.91 7.71 -18.54
N ARG A 283 26.56 7.74 -19.84
CA ARG A 283 26.68 6.55 -20.71
C ARG A 283 28.13 6.07 -20.83
N GLU A 284 29.09 6.99 -20.91
CA GLU A 284 30.52 6.67 -20.87
C GLU A 284 30.93 6.04 -19.52
N GLU A 285 30.49 6.63 -18.39
CA GLU A 285 30.74 6.11 -17.03
C GLU A 285 30.30 4.65 -16.87
N ILE A 286 29.11 4.30 -17.38
CA ILE A 286 28.57 2.93 -17.30
C ILE A 286 29.03 2.01 -18.44
N GLY A 287 29.95 2.47 -19.29
CA GLY A 287 30.53 1.68 -20.38
C GLY A 287 29.56 1.35 -21.52
N VAL A 288 28.58 2.22 -21.76
CA VAL A 288 27.62 2.12 -22.88
C VAL A 288 28.04 3.05 -24.01
N ARG A 289 28.32 2.48 -25.19
CA ARG A 289 28.76 3.22 -26.38
C ARG A 289 27.56 3.82 -27.13
N ASP A 290 27.80 4.85 -27.93
CA ASP A 290 26.75 5.52 -28.74
C ASP A 290 25.96 4.57 -29.65
N ARG A 291 26.63 3.55 -30.20
CA ARG A 291 26.01 2.55 -31.07
C ARG A 291 25.11 1.56 -30.33
N GLU A 292 25.30 1.39 -29.02
CA GLU A 292 24.53 0.45 -28.20
C GLU A 292 23.15 1.01 -27.87
N PHE A 293 22.17 0.11 -27.79
CA PHE A 293 20.78 0.45 -27.50
C PHE A 293 20.49 0.10 -26.05
N LEU A 294 20.32 1.11 -25.20
CA LEU A 294 20.20 0.96 -23.76
C LEU A 294 18.73 0.93 -23.34
N MET A 295 18.30 -0.20 -22.79
CA MET A 295 17.02 -0.32 -22.11
C MET A 295 17.18 -0.09 -20.62
N ALA A 296 16.22 0.56 -19.98
CA ALA A 296 16.20 0.73 -18.53
C ALA A 296 14.88 0.29 -17.91
N TYR A 297 14.97 -0.37 -16.76
CA TYR A 297 13.86 -0.54 -15.83
C TYR A 297 14.24 0.07 -14.48
N VAL A 298 13.30 0.79 -13.89
CA VAL A 298 13.44 1.40 -12.57
C VAL A 298 12.32 0.88 -11.69
N GLY A 299 12.67 0.24 -10.59
CA GLY A 299 11.68 -0.34 -9.70
C GLY A 299 12.30 -1.29 -8.70
N ARG A 300 11.47 -2.13 -8.09
CA ARG A 300 11.98 -3.14 -7.18
C ARG A 300 12.54 -4.32 -7.96
N ILE A 301 13.71 -4.79 -7.55
CA ILE A 301 14.42 -5.90 -8.17
C ILE A 301 14.12 -7.15 -7.34
N ASP A 302 13.35 -8.06 -7.93
CA ASP A 302 12.94 -9.31 -7.31
C ASP A 302 13.24 -10.46 -8.27
N LEU A 303 14.46 -11.00 -8.19
CA LEU A 303 14.94 -12.01 -9.16
C LEU A 303 14.30 -13.39 -8.95
N ASP A 304 13.80 -13.69 -7.75
CA ASP A 304 13.15 -14.97 -7.43
C ASP A 304 11.62 -14.95 -7.60
N GLY A 305 11.06 -13.77 -7.91
CA GLY A 305 9.62 -13.54 -8.09
C GLY A 305 8.78 -13.83 -6.85
N GLN A 306 9.35 -13.89 -5.65
CA GLN A 306 8.59 -14.27 -4.45
C GLN A 306 7.95 -13.08 -3.74
N ARG A 307 8.56 -11.90 -3.84
CA ARG A 307 8.11 -10.71 -3.10
C ARG A 307 7.14 -9.89 -3.92
N GLN A 308 7.48 -9.64 -5.19
CA GLN A 308 6.72 -8.81 -6.14
C GLN A 308 6.68 -9.44 -7.54
N PRO A 309 6.19 -10.69 -7.65
CA PRO A 309 6.05 -11.41 -8.92
C PRO A 309 5.33 -10.62 -10.02
N TYR A 310 4.37 -9.78 -9.62
CA TYR A 310 3.61 -8.96 -10.56
C TYR A 310 4.46 -7.93 -11.31
N LYS A 311 5.69 -7.62 -10.87
CA LYS A 311 6.65 -6.77 -11.63
C LYS A 311 7.40 -7.56 -12.71
N SER A 312 7.48 -8.89 -12.56
CA SER A 312 8.04 -9.83 -13.54
C SER A 312 9.43 -9.45 -14.08
N VAL A 313 10.32 -9.01 -13.17
CA VAL A 313 11.70 -8.60 -13.51
C VAL A 313 12.52 -9.78 -14.03
N ASP A 314 12.25 -10.98 -13.52
CA ASP A 314 12.79 -12.23 -14.02
C ASP A 314 12.45 -12.45 -15.52
N ARG A 315 11.18 -12.26 -15.90
CA ARG A 315 10.74 -12.38 -17.30
C ARG A 315 11.33 -11.28 -18.18
N LEU A 316 11.48 -10.06 -17.64
CA LEU A 316 12.16 -8.97 -18.34
C LEU A 316 13.61 -9.31 -18.70
N ILE A 317 14.37 -9.83 -17.74
CA ILE A 317 15.77 -10.23 -17.96
C ILE A 317 15.84 -11.35 -19.00
N GLU A 318 14.95 -12.33 -18.92
CA GLU A 318 14.91 -13.46 -19.84
C GLU A 318 14.53 -13.04 -21.27
N GLY A 319 13.51 -12.19 -21.43
CA GLY A 319 13.15 -11.60 -22.73
C GLY A 319 14.29 -10.77 -23.33
N TRP A 320 14.98 -9.97 -22.50
CA TRP A 320 16.18 -9.24 -22.95
C TRP A 320 17.30 -10.19 -23.40
N ARG A 321 17.55 -11.29 -22.69
CA ARG A 321 18.58 -12.26 -23.09
C ARG A 321 18.31 -12.84 -24.47
N ARG A 322 17.06 -13.22 -24.75
CA ARG A 322 16.67 -13.73 -26.08
C ARG A 322 16.90 -12.70 -27.17
N VAL A 323 16.54 -11.43 -26.93
CA VAL A 323 16.85 -10.33 -27.85
C VAL A 323 18.36 -10.14 -28.03
N ARG A 324 19.13 -10.20 -26.94
CA ARG A 324 20.59 -9.99 -26.94
C ARG A 324 21.35 -11.05 -27.73
N VAL A 325 20.86 -12.29 -27.81
CA VAL A 325 21.45 -13.35 -28.64
C VAL A 325 21.52 -12.92 -30.10
N GLU A 326 20.46 -12.29 -30.61
CA GLU A 326 20.39 -11.79 -31.99
C GLU A 326 20.98 -10.39 -32.14
N MET A 327 20.91 -9.57 -31.08
CA MET A 327 21.26 -8.15 -31.08
C MET A 327 22.16 -7.83 -29.88
N PRO A 328 23.46 -8.22 -29.91
CA PRO A 328 24.37 -8.08 -28.77
C PRO A 328 24.61 -6.62 -28.34
N GLN A 329 24.29 -5.65 -29.19
CA GLN A 329 24.33 -4.22 -28.89
C GLN A 329 23.18 -3.72 -28.00
N VAL A 330 22.15 -4.54 -27.75
CA VAL A 330 21.04 -4.19 -26.85
C VAL A 330 21.47 -4.49 -25.41
N ARG A 331 21.59 -3.43 -24.61
CA ARG A 331 22.02 -3.47 -23.21
C ARG A 331 20.80 -3.29 -22.29
N LEU A 332 20.83 -3.91 -21.12
CA LEU A 332 19.80 -3.74 -20.09
C LEU A 332 20.44 -3.16 -18.83
N MET A 333 19.84 -2.09 -18.33
CA MET A 333 20.15 -1.45 -17.06
C MET A 333 18.96 -1.60 -16.12
N LEU A 334 19.22 -2.02 -14.88
CA LEU A 334 18.19 -2.15 -13.84
C LEU A 334 18.56 -1.26 -12.66
N ALA A 335 17.68 -0.31 -12.32
CA ALA A 335 17.83 0.53 -11.13
C ALA A 335 16.79 0.20 -10.07
N GLY A 336 17.21 0.18 -8.81
CA GLY A 336 16.34 -0.21 -7.71
C GLY A 336 17.09 -0.51 -6.43
N ARG A 337 16.37 -0.97 -5.41
CA ARG A 337 16.98 -1.45 -4.16
C ARG A 337 17.17 -2.96 -4.23
N ALA A 338 18.40 -3.42 -3.98
CA ALA A 338 18.74 -4.83 -3.84
C ALA A 338 20.02 -5.00 -3.00
N ASP A 339 20.33 -6.22 -2.60
CA ASP A 339 21.57 -6.53 -1.88
C ASP A 339 22.76 -6.75 -2.84
N THR A 340 23.96 -6.80 -2.28
CA THR A 340 25.21 -7.04 -3.04
C THR A 340 25.26 -8.39 -3.73
N THR A 341 24.50 -9.37 -3.23
CA THR A 341 24.37 -10.69 -3.87
C THR A 341 23.60 -10.57 -5.18
N THR A 342 22.46 -9.88 -5.14
CA THR A 342 21.62 -9.57 -6.31
C THR A 342 22.40 -8.74 -7.32
N GLU A 343 23.18 -7.76 -6.86
CA GLU A 343 24.05 -6.96 -7.71
C GLU A 343 25.04 -7.82 -8.52
N ARG A 344 25.77 -8.71 -7.83
CA ARG A 344 26.71 -9.64 -8.48
C ARG A 344 26.00 -10.55 -9.48
N GLN A 345 24.85 -11.09 -9.10
CA GLN A 345 24.04 -11.91 -10.01
C GLN A 345 23.70 -11.14 -11.28
N LEU A 346 23.21 -9.90 -11.18
CA LEU A 346 22.91 -9.08 -12.36
C LEU A 346 24.13 -8.85 -13.25
N MET A 347 25.29 -8.53 -12.66
CA MET A 347 26.54 -8.37 -13.40
C MET A 347 26.96 -9.64 -14.14
N ASP A 348 26.84 -10.81 -13.50
CA ASP A 348 27.14 -12.11 -14.10
C ASP A 348 26.21 -12.41 -15.30
N MET A 349 24.98 -11.89 -15.28
CA MET A 349 24.04 -11.98 -16.41
C MET A 349 24.37 -10.97 -17.54
N GLY A 350 25.27 -10.03 -17.31
CA GLY A 350 25.61 -8.93 -18.20
C GLY A 350 24.63 -7.76 -18.16
N VAL A 351 23.80 -7.68 -17.12
CA VAL A 351 22.96 -6.52 -16.82
C VAL A 351 23.81 -5.43 -16.16
N ILE A 352 23.49 -4.17 -16.41
CA ILE A 352 24.11 -3.01 -15.74
C ILE A 352 23.29 -2.70 -14.47
N PRO A 353 23.75 -3.05 -13.26
CA PRO A 353 23.02 -2.72 -12.04
C PRO A 353 23.26 -1.26 -11.64
N MET A 354 22.19 -0.54 -11.33
CA MET A 354 22.20 0.79 -10.71
C MET A 354 21.48 0.71 -9.37
N LEU A 355 22.07 -0.03 -8.44
CA LEU A 355 21.41 -0.42 -7.19
C LEU A 355 21.73 0.52 -6.04
N ASN A 356 20.71 0.84 -5.24
CA ASN A 356 20.81 1.71 -4.06
C ASN A 356 21.49 3.07 -4.36
N ILE A 357 21.31 3.58 -5.58
CA ILE A 357 21.85 4.86 -6.00
C ILE A 357 21.13 6.02 -5.32
N PRO A 358 21.78 7.20 -5.20
CA PRO A 358 21.10 8.42 -4.80
C PRO A 358 19.91 8.72 -5.72
N GLU A 359 18.83 9.28 -5.16
CA GLU A 359 17.60 9.57 -5.91
C GLU A 359 17.85 10.51 -7.10
N GLU A 360 18.80 11.44 -6.97
CA GLU A 360 19.16 12.38 -8.02
C GLU A 360 19.73 11.68 -9.26
N LYS A 361 20.35 10.50 -9.09
CA LYS A 361 20.86 9.68 -10.19
C LYS A 361 19.75 8.89 -10.91
N VAL A 362 18.54 8.75 -10.34
CA VAL A 362 17.43 8.06 -11.01
C VAL A 362 17.02 8.79 -12.28
N ALA A 363 16.99 10.12 -12.25
CA ALA A 363 16.73 10.95 -13.43
C ALA A 363 17.75 10.69 -14.56
N LEU A 364 19.03 10.54 -14.22
CA LEU A 364 20.10 10.20 -15.18
C LEU A 364 19.89 8.81 -15.79
N VAL A 365 19.53 7.81 -14.98
CA VAL A 365 19.21 6.45 -15.45
C VAL A 365 18.07 6.47 -16.47
N LEU A 366 16.99 7.18 -16.15
CA LEU A 366 15.81 7.28 -17.01
C LEU A 366 16.11 8.06 -18.31
N ALA A 367 16.86 9.16 -18.21
CA ALA A 367 17.20 10.01 -19.36
C ALA A 367 18.26 9.40 -20.29
N ALA A 368 19.16 8.56 -19.75
CA ALA A 368 20.23 7.95 -20.54
C ALA A 368 19.78 6.74 -21.36
N ALA A 369 18.64 6.15 -21.01
CA ALA A 369 18.06 5.03 -21.73
C ALA A 369 17.50 5.46 -23.09
N ASP A 370 17.68 4.61 -24.10
CA ASP A 370 16.97 4.74 -25.38
C ASP A 370 15.51 4.26 -25.23
N LEU A 371 15.22 3.40 -24.25
CA LEU A 371 13.92 2.80 -24.03
C LEU A 371 13.68 2.44 -22.56
N PHE A 372 12.56 2.88 -21.99
CA PHE A 372 12.06 2.34 -20.73
C PHE A 372 11.31 1.04 -20.97
N VAL A 373 11.55 0.03 -20.14
CA VAL A 373 10.94 -1.30 -20.29
C VAL A 373 10.32 -1.77 -18.98
N SER A 374 9.12 -2.36 -19.05
CA SER A 374 8.42 -2.90 -17.89
C SER A 374 7.57 -4.10 -18.31
N MET A 375 7.86 -5.28 -17.74
CA MET A 375 7.06 -6.50 -17.96
C MET A 375 5.97 -6.70 -16.91
N SER A 376 5.61 -5.65 -16.17
CA SER A 376 4.66 -5.72 -15.07
C SER A 376 3.29 -6.26 -15.52
N LEU A 377 2.78 -7.22 -14.76
CA LEU A 377 1.47 -7.86 -14.94
C LEU A 377 0.33 -7.07 -14.30
N TRP A 378 0.67 -6.08 -13.48
CA TRP A 378 -0.29 -5.17 -12.86
C TRP A 378 0.40 -3.86 -12.51
N GLU A 379 -0.19 -2.73 -12.91
CA GLU A 379 0.24 -1.40 -12.52
C GLU A 379 -0.98 -0.50 -12.28
N GLY A 380 -0.96 0.24 -11.17
CA GLY A 380 -1.96 1.27 -10.89
C GLY A 380 -1.68 2.57 -11.63
N PHE A 381 -0.42 2.85 -11.94
CA PHE A 381 0.03 4.02 -12.70
C PHE A 381 1.41 3.82 -13.37
N ASP A 382 2.39 3.19 -12.70
CA ASP A 382 3.80 3.07 -13.12
C ASP A 382 4.52 4.44 -13.20
N LEU A 383 4.77 5.04 -12.03
CA LEU A 383 5.47 6.33 -11.89
C LEU A 383 6.79 6.39 -12.70
N PRO A 384 7.69 5.40 -12.59
CA PRO A 384 8.94 5.39 -13.34
C PRO A 384 8.78 5.46 -14.87
N LEU A 385 7.72 4.86 -15.42
CA LEU A 385 7.42 4.96 -16.84
C LEU A 385 7.20 6.42 -17.26
N PHE A 386 6.35 7.13 -16.52
CA PHE A 386 6.02 8.52 -16.86
C PHE A 386 7.15 9.49 -16.51
N GLU A 387 7.97 9.18 -15.51
CA GLU A 387 9.25 9.87 -15.26
C GLU A 387 10.20 9.70 -16.45
N ALA A 388 10.29 8.50 -17.04
CA ALA A 388 11.05 8.26 -18.27
C ALA A 388 10.51 9.13 -19.42
N GLN A 389 9.19 9.14 -19.63
CA GLN A 389 8.57 9.97 -20.67
C GLN A 389 8.78 11.47 -20.44
N PHE A 390 8.86 11.91 -19.19
CA PHE A 390 9.21 13.29 -18.85
C PHE A 390 10.63 13.65 -19.29
N GLN A 391 11.59 12.74 -19.12
CA GLN A 391 12.95 12.89 -19.66
C GLN A 391 13.03 12.71 -21.19
N GLY A 392 11.93 12.30 -21.82
CA GLY A 392 11.84 12.03 -23.26
C GLY A 392 12.19 10.61 -23.67
N THR A 393 12.25 9.67 -22.72
CA THR A 393 12.49 8.26 -22.99
C THR A 393 11.16 7.56 -23.29
N PRO A 394 10.97 7.00 -24.51
CA PRO A 394 9.77 6.24 -24.83
C PRO A 394 9.77 4.87 -24.13
N CYS A 395 8.67 4.12 -24.19
CA CYS A 395 8.56 2.84 -23.47
C CYS A 395 8.08 1.65 -24.31
N VAL A 396 8.46 0.43 -23.93
CA VAL A 396 7.78 -0.82 -24.30
C VAL A 396 7.33 -1.47 -23.00
N VAL A 397 6.02 -1.66 -22.84
CA VAL A 397 5.43 -2.24 -21.62
C VAL A 397 4.33 -3.23 -21.94
N MET A 398 4.02 -4.12 -21.00
CA MET A 398 2.86 -5.01 -21.15
C MET A 398 1.56 -4.22 -21.10
N ARG A 399 0.57 -4.60 -21.90
CA ARG A 399 -0.80 -4.07 -21.87
C ARG A 399 -1.54 -4.60 -20.64
N ARG A 400 -1.17 -4.10 -19.47
CA ARG A 400 -1.72 -4.53 -18.18
C ARG A 400 -2.02 -3.32 -17.30
N GLY A 401 -3.01 -3.47 -16.44
CA GLY A 401 -3.44 -2.41 -15.52
C GLY A 401 -3.70 -1.08 -16.22
N ALA A 402 -3.17 0.00 -15.64
CA ALA A 402 -3.34 1.35 -16.15
C ALA A 402 -2.50 1.67 -17.41
N HIS A 403 -1.59 0.79 -17.87
CA HIS A 403 -0.77 1.10 -19.05
C HIS A 403 -1.62 1.36 -20.28
N GLU A 404 -2.66 0.55 -20.50
CA GLU A 404 -3.52 0.71 -21.68
C GLU A 404 -4.20 2.08 -21.70
N GLU A 405 -4.88 2.46 -20.62
CA GLU A 405 -5.64 3.71 -20.59
C GLU A 405 -4.75 4.96 -20.66
N LEU A 406 -3.49 4.87 -20.19
CA LEU A 406 -2.58 6.00 -20.11
C LEU A 406 -1.74 6.15 -21.38
N LEU A 407 -1.46 5.05 -22.10
CA LEU A 407 -0.58 5.03 -23.28
C LEU A 407 -1.29 4.84 -24.62
N ALA A 408 -2.50 4.25 -24.66
CA ALA A 408 -3.20 4.03 -25.92
C ALA A 408 -3.43 5.36 -26.68
N GLY A 409 -3.14 5.34 -27.97
CA GLY A 409 -3.30 6.51 -28.86
C GLY A 409 -2.23 7.61 -28.70
N THR A 410 -1.29 7.49 -27.77
CA THR A 410 -0.27 8.53 -27.51
C THR A 410 0.89 8.47 -28.49
N GLY A 411 1.20 7.27 -28.99
CA GLY A 411 2.41 6.99 -29.77
C GLY A 411 3.73 7.21 -29.00
N ALA A 412 3.67 7.37 -27.67
CA ALA A 412 4.82 7.54 -26.78
C ALA A 412 5.45 6.21 -26.34
N GLY A 413 4.79 5.09 -26.64
CA GLY A 413 5.24 3.77 -26.24
C GLY A 413 4.50 2.66 -27.00
N VAL A 414 4.96 1.43 -26.81
CA VAL A 414 4.32 0.21 -27.32
C VAL A 414 3.70 -0.56 -26.15
N LEU A 415 2.46 -1.01 -26.35
CA LEU A 415 1.71 -1.88 -25.46
C LEU A 415 1.75 -3.30 -26.03
N ALA A 416 2.51 -4.19 -25.40
CA ALA A 416 2.66 -5.59 -25.81
C ALA A 416 1.67 -6.51 -25.07
N GLU A 417 1.04 -7.44 -25.78
CA GLU A 417 0.11 -8.40 -25.17
C GLU A 417 0.81 -9.58 -24.50
N ASP A 418 1.94 -10.00 -25.07
CA ASP A 418 2.72 -11.15 -24.67
C ASP A 418 4.23 -10.90 -24.82
N GLU A 419 5.04 -11.91 -24.48
CA GLU A 419 6.50 -11.82 -24.53
C GLU A 419 7.02 -11.66 -25.96
N ALA A 420 6.37 -12.29 -26.95
CA ALA A 420 6.81 -12.25 -28.33
C ALA A 420 6.62 -10.85 -28.92
N GLU A 421 5.48 -10.21 -28.66
CA GLU A 421 5.23 -8.82 -29.03
C GLU A 421 6.19 -7.87 -28.31
N PHE A 422 6.45 -8.10 -27.02
CA PHE A 422 7.36 -7.28 -26.22
C PHE A 422 8.78 -7.30 -26.80
N GLU A 423 9.32 -8.49 -27.05
CA GLU A 423 10.64 -8.64 -27.64
C GLU A 423 10.68 -8.17 -29.10
N GLY A 424 9.62 -8.42 -29.87
CA GLY A 424 9.49 -7.94 -31.25
C GLY A 424 9.54 -6.41 -31.34
N ALA A 425 8.87 -5.72 -30.41
CA ALA A 425 8.90 -4.27 -30.28
C ALA A 425 10.33 -3.76 -29.97
N ILE A 426 11.04 -4.42 -29.04
CA ILE A 426 12.43 -4.09 -28.73
C ILE A 426 13.31 -4.25 -29.97
N ARG A 427 13.25 -5.40 -30.66
CA ARG A 427 14.02 -5.66 -31.88
C ARG A 427 13.77 -4.59 -32.94
N ARG A 428 12.50 -4.21 -33.16
CA ARG A 428 12.11 -3.17 -34.12
C ARG A 428 12.70 -1.82 -33.74
N LEU A 429 12.54 -1.37 -32.50
CA LEU A 429 13.01 -0.06 -32.06
C LEU A 429 14.54 0.04 -32.04
N ALA A 430 15.23 -1.04 -31.66
CA ALA A 430 16.69 -1.11 -31.70
C ALA A 430 17.26 -1.06 -33.14
N ARG A 431 16.50 -1.48 -34.16
CA ARG A 431 16.88 -1.36 -35.58
C ARG A 431 16.52 0.00 -36.18
N HIS A 432 15.49 0.66 -35.67
CA HIS A 432 14.93 1.89 -36.22
C HIS A 432 14.96 3.04 -35.20
N ARG A 433 16.16 3.61 -34.99
CA ARG A 433 16.38 4.72 -34.04
C ARG A 433 15.62 6.01 -34.40
N ASP A 434 15.23 6.17 -35.67
CA ASP A 434 14.34 7.24 -36.13
C ASP A 434 12.94 7.13 -35.50
N LEU A 435 12.41 5.90 -35.37
CA LEU A 435 11.14 5.65 -34.68
C LEU A 435 11.25 6.01 -33.20
N VAL A 436 12.37 5.65 -32.55
CA VAL A 436 12.63 6.00 -31.15
C VAL A 436 12.66 7.52 -30.96
N SER A 437 13.29 8.25 -31.89
CA SER A 437 13.32 9.72 -31.87
C SER A 437 11.91 10.32 -32.01
N GLN A 438 11.08 9.78 -32.91
CA GLN A 438 9.68 10.22 -33.05
C GLN A 438 8.84 9.91 -31.80
N MET A 439 9.05 8.74 -31.19
CA MET A 439 8.37 8.35 -29.96
C MET A 439 8.83 9.18 -28.77
N SER A 440 10.10 9.60 -28.73
CA SER A 440 10.65 10.50 -27.70
C SER A 440 9.90 11.83 -27.65
N GLU A 441 9.67 12.47 -28.79
CA GLU A 441 8.90 13.72 -28.83
C GLU A 441 7.45 13.52 -28.38
N ARG A 442 6.83 12.38 -28.74
CA ARG A 442 5.51 12.01 -28.27
C ARG A 442 5.49 11.70 -26.77
N ALA A 443 6.55 11.11 -26.22
CA ALA A 443 6.71 10.86 -24.79
C ALA A 443 6.75 12.17 -24.00
N LYS A 444 7.56 13.14 -24.44
CA LYS A 444 7.60 14.50 -23.86
C LYS A 444 6.24 15.20 -23.95
N ALA A 445 5.54 15.07 -25.07
CA ALA A 445 4.20 15.66 -25.21
C ALA A 445 3.17 14.97 -24.30
N SER A 446 3.21 13.64 -24.23
CA SER A 446 2.34 12.80 -23.42
C SER A 446 2.49 13.09 -21.92
N SER A 447 3.71 13.19 -21.42
CA SER A 447 4.02 13.39 -19.99
C SER A 447 3.55 14.75 -19.45
N ARG A 448 3.36 15.76 -20.31
CA ARG A 448 2.84 17.09 -19.92
C ARG A 448 1.48 17.05 -19.23
N ARG A 449 0.68 15.99 -19.43
CA ARG A 449 -0.61 15.84 -18.76
C ARG A 449 -0.48 15.35 -17.31
N PHE A 450 0.69 14.85 -16.92
CA PHE A 450 0.97 14.26 -15.60
C PHE A 450 1.94 15.15 -14.82
N ARG A 451 1.46 16.31 -14.38
CA ARG A 451 2.26 17.27 -13.59
C ARG A 451 1.80 17.24 -12.14
N TRP A 452 2.74 17.25 -11.20
CA TRP A 452 2.41 17.32 -9.78
C TRP A 452 1.58 18.54 -9.44
N GLU A 453 1.86 19.68 -10.08
CA GLU A 453 1.08 20.90 -9.91
C GLU A 453 -0.40 20.70 -10.26
N THR A 454 -0.71 19.96 -11.32
CA THR A 454 -2.09 19.61 -11.69
C THR A 454 -2.73 18.69 -10.66
N SER A 455 -2.02 17.64 -10.22
CA SER A 455 -2.51 16.68 -9.23
C SER A 455 -2.79 17.35 -7.89
N VAL A 456 -1.88 18.22 -7.44
CA VAL A 456 -2.00 19.01 -6.21
C VAL A 456 -3.18 19.97 -6.30
N GLU A 457 -3.39 20.62 -7.44
CA GLU A 457 -4.51 21.54 -7.63
C GLU A 457 -5.87 20.83 -7.60
N GLN A 458 -5.94 19.63 -8.19
CA GLN A 458 -7.12 18.78 -8.10
C GLN A 458 -7.36 18.30 -6.67
N MET A 459 -6.31 17.91 -5.95
CA MET A 459 -6.40 17.52 -4.54
C MET A 459 -6.85 18.70 -3.66
N ARG A 460 -6.28 19.89 -3.87
CA ARG A 460 -6.67 21.13 -3.18
C ARG A 460 -8.15 21.41 -3.34
N SER A 461 -8.64 21.35 -4.59
CA SER A 461 -10.06 21.53 -4.90
C SER A 461 -10.94 20.50 -4.21
N LEU A 462 -10.48 19.24 -4.13
CA LEU A 462 -11.19 18.17 -3.44
C LEU A 462 -11.22 18.38 -1.91
N VAL A 463 -10.12 18.84 -1.31
CA VAL A 463 -10.07 19.19 0.12
C VAL A 463 -11.12 20.26 0.44
N GLU A 464 -11.24 21.29 -0.39
CA GLU A 464 -12.27 22.33 -0.21
C GLU A 464 -13.69 21.81 -0.42
N GLU A 465 -13.91 21.01 -1.47
CA GLU A 465 -15.21 20.36 -1.75
C GLU A 465 -15.67 19.53 -0.54
N VAL A 466 -14.76 18.72 0.00
CA VAL A 466 -15.02 17.81 1.11
C VAL A 466 -15.24 18.56 2.43
N SER A 467 -14.44 19.60 2.69
CA SER A 467 -14.65 20.47 3.85
C SER A 467 -16.01 21.14 3.80
N ALA A 468 -16.38 21.72 2.65
CA ALA A 468 -17.67 22.40 2.48
C ALA A 468 -18.85 21.41 2.58
N ALA A 469 -18.73 20.22 2.00
CA ALA A 469 -19.74 19.18 2.10
C ALA A 469 -19.95 18.70 3.55
N PHE A 470 -18.87 18.59 4.32
CA PHE A 470 -18.93 18.25 5.73
C PHE A 470 -19.63 19.33 6.56
N ASP A 471 -19.34 20.61 6.30
CA ASP A 471 -20.00 21.73 6.98
C ASP A 471 -21.49 21.82 6.63
N ALA A 472 -21.83 21.61 5.35
CA ALA A 472 -23.21 21.63 4.87
C ALA A 472 -24.05 20.46 5.41
N ALA A 473 -23.43 19.31 5.68
CA ALA A 473 -24.12 18.17 6.31
C ALA A 473 -24.60 18.46 7.74
N GLY A 474 -24.12 19.55 8.37
CA GLY A 474 -24.44 19.93 9.74
C GLY A 474 -23.87 18.94 10.75
N GLN A 475 -23.70 19.37 12.01
CA GLN A 475 -23.26 18.52 13.12
C GLN A 475 -24.33 17.47 13.51
N GLN A 476 -25.01 16.83 12.56
CA GLN A 476 -25.80 15.65 12.88
C GLN A 476 -24.83 14.57 13.35
N PRO A 477 -24.93 14.11 14.62
CA PRO A 477 -24.11 13.01 15.08
C PRO A 477 -24.37 11.83 14.14
N ALA A 478 -23.30 11.19 13.67
CA ALA A 478 -23.40 10.01 12.81
C ALA A 478 -24.44 9.03 13.39
N SER A 479 -25.66 9.07 12.86
CA SER A 479 -26.78 8.24 13.32
C SER A 479 -26.71 6.84 12.71
N GLY A 480 -25.72 6.59 11.85
CA GLY A 480 -25.34 5.25 11.44
C GLY A 480 -24.60 4.56 12.58
N ARG A 481 -25.30 3.70 13.34
CA ARG A 481 -24.63 2.49 13.86
C ARG A 481 -23.88 1.90 12.65
N PRO A 482 -22.57 1.60 12.73
CA PRO A 482 -21.94 0.79 11.68
C PRO A 482 -22.84 -0.43 11.54
N GLY A 483 -23.38 -0.64 10.34
CA GLY A 483 -24.25 -1.76 10.09
C GLY A 483 -23.57 -2.99 10.68
N ARG A 484 -24.32 -3.83 11.41
CA ARG A 484 -23.87 -5.18 11.78
C ARG A 484 -23.68 -5.96 10.48
N VAL A 485 -22.65 -5.64 9.71
CA VAL A 485 -22.35 -6.31 8.45
C VAL A 485 -21.77 -7.66 8.82
N ARG A 486 -22.28 -8.66 8.12
CA ARG A 486 -21.92 -10.08 8.09
C ARG A 486 -20.45 -10.31 7.64
N PHE A 487 -19.52 -9.46 8.07
CA PHE A 487 -18.12 -9.42 7.65
C PHE A 487 -17.40 -10.75 7.90
N GLY A 488 -17.55 -11.31 9.10
CA GLY A 488 -17.00 -12.63 9.43
C GLY A 488 -17.56 -13.75 8.56
N LEU A 489 -18.82 -13.65 8.11
CA LEU A 489 -19.46 -14.66 7.27
C LEU A 489 -19.09 -14.51 5.79
N ALA A 490 -18.90 -13.28 5.30
CA ALA A 490 -18.51 -12.99 3.92
C ALA A 490 -17.05 -13.36 3.66
N VAL A 491 -16.13 -12.95 4.55
CA VAL A 491 -14.72 -13.34 4.50
C VAL A 491 -14.56 -14.85 4.64
N ALA A 492 -15.28 -15.48 5.58
CA ALA A 492 -15.26 -16.93 5.70
C ALA A 492 -15.76 -17.60 4.40
N LYS A 493 -16.93 -17.22 3.88
CA LYS A 493 -17.50 -17.82 2.65
C LYS A 493 -16.56 -17.76 1.46
N GLU A 494 -15.82 -16.66 1.29
CA GLU A 494 -14.96 -16.46 0.13
C GLU A 494 -13.62 -17.22 0.23
N VAL A 495 -13.04 -17.28 1.42
CA VAL A 495 -11.87 -18.14 1.70
C VAL A 495 -12.22 -19.62 1.51
N LEU A 496 -13.41 -20.01 1.94
CA LEU A 496 -13.92 -21.38 1.86
C LEU A 496 -14.34 -21.79 0.45
N ALA A 497 -14.78 -20.85 -0.39
CA ALA A 497 -15.23 -21.12 -1.74
C ALA A 497 -14.09 -21.42 -2.73
N HIS A 498 -12.83 -21.10 -2.41
CA HIS A 498 -11.74 -21.12 -3.39
C HIS A 498 -10.54 -21.99 -3.02
N GLU A 499 -10.20 -22.13 -1.73
CA GLU A 499 -8.98 -22.83 -1.31
C GLU A 499 -9.27 -24.16 -0.59
N GLY A 500 -10.51 -24.39 -0.18
CA GLY A 500 -10.88 -25.48 0.70
C GLY A 500 -10.30 -25.33 2.12
N PRO A 501 -10.81 -26.08 3.11
CA PRO A 501 -10.53 -25.84 4.51
C PRO A 501 -9.08 -26.16 4.96
N VAL A 502 -8.36 -27.01 4.21
CA VAL A 502 -7.03 -27.53 4.57
C VAL A 502 -5.89 -26.55 4.24
N ALA A 503 -6.06 -25.70 3.21
CA ALA A 503 -5.04 -24.72 2.82
C ALA A 503 -5.03 -23.50 3.76
N PHE A 504 -6.17 -23.16 4.35
CA PHE A 504 -6.35 -22.06 5.29
C PHE A 504 -5.61 -22.28 6.62
N THR A 505 -5.64 -23.50 7.14
CA THR A 505 -4.97 -23.91 8.39
C THR A 505 -3.46 -24.02 8.26
N LYS A 506 -2.96 -24.51 7.12
CA LYS A 506 -1.51 -24.60 6.84
C LYS A 506 -0.84 -23.21 6.81
N LEU A 507 -1.52 -22.22 6.23
CA LEU A 507 -1.01 -20.86 6.13
C LEU A 507 -0.91 -20.13 7.47
N ALA A 508 -1.92 -20.31 8.33
CA ALA A 508 -1.92 -19.77 9.68
C ALA A 508 -0.79 -20.41 10.53
N PHE A 509 -0.55 -21.71 10.36
CA PHE A 509 0.53 -22.45 11.03
C PHE A 509 1.93 -21.99 10.61
N ASP A 510 2.18 -21.77 9.31
CA ASP A 510 3.50 -21.35 8.83
C ASP A 510 3.83 -19.91 9.24
N LYS A 511 2.82 -19.04 9.34
CA LYS A 511 2.97 -17.69 9.90
C LYS A 511 3.28 -17.73 11.41
N LEU A 512 2.66 -18.65 12.16
CA LEU A 512 2.94 -18.91 13.58
C LEU A 512 4.34 -19.50 13.82
N LYS A 513 4.83 -20.41 12.95
CA LYS A 513 6.20 -20.93 13.01
C LYS A 513 7.24 -19.83 12.78
N ARG A 514 7.01 -18.94 11.80
CA ARG A 514 7.90 -17.78 11.56
C ARG A 514 7.92 -16.78 12.71
N LEU A 515 6.79 -16.62 13.42
CA LEU A 515 6.72 -15.79 14.63
C LEU A 515 7.39 -16.45 15.85
N ARG A 516 7.33 -17.79 15.98
CA ARG A 516 8.05 -18.54 17.03
C ARG A 516 9.57 -18.60 16.79
N ALA A 517 10.02 -18.71 15.54
CA ALA A 517 11.45 -18.69 15.19
C ALA A 517 12.12 -17.32 15.46
N ARG A 518 11.34 -16.25 15.58
CA ARG A 518 11.81 -14.88 15.90
C ARG A 518 11.83 -14.54 17.39
N ARG A 519 11.37 -15.46 18.25
CA ARG A 519 11.42 -15.37 19.72
C ARG A 519 12.55 -16.20 20.34
N ARG A 520 13.40 -16.83 19.51
CA ARG A 520 14.62 -17.50 19.94
C ARG A 520 15.82 -16.67 19.58
#